data_AF-A0A512C1N2-F1
#
_entry.id   AF-A0A512C1N2-F1
#
_cell.length_a   1.000
_cell.length_b   1.000
_cell.length_c   1.000
_cell.angle_alpha   90.00
_cell.angle_beta   90.00
_cell.angle_gamma   90.00
#
_symmetry.space_group_name_H-M   'P 1'
#
loop_
_entity.id
_entity.type
_entity.pdbx_description
1 polymer ?
#
loop_
_entity_poly.entity_id
_entity_poly.type
_entity_poly.pdbx_seq_one_letter_code
_entity_poly.pdbx_strand_id
1 'polypeptide(L)'
;MKETAAREAMVRLAKSLFDRGYSVGSSGNISMAVEDGLLITPTNSCLGFLDPARISKLDVQGRHVGGGRCHVNPDMRSSGVDGPA
;
A
#
# COMPACT_ATOMS: atom_id res chain seq x y z
N MET A 1 -14.07 8.61 -0.52
CA MET A 1 -13.01 9.40 -1.21
C MET A 1 -12.68 8.68 -2.51
N LYS A 2 -12.52 9.35 -3.67
CA LYS A 2 -12.18 8.64 -4.92
C LYS A 2 -10.78 8.02 -4.84
N GLU A 3 -10.61 6.80 -5.35
CA GLU A 3 -9.35 6.04 -5.28
C GLU A 3 -8.15 6.83 -5.83
N THR A 4 -8.31 7.55 -6.94
CA THR A 4 -7.27 8.39 -7.52
C THR A 4 -6.78 9.47 -6.55
N ALA A 5 -7.70 10.16 -5.87
CA ALA A 5 -7.35 11.19 -4.88
C ALA A 5 -6.65 10.58 -3.66
N ALA A 6 -7.04 9.36 -3.29
CA ALA A 6 -6.38 8.58 -2.25
C ALA A 6 -4.93 8.23 -2.62
N ARG A 7 -4.68 7.76 -3.86
CA ARG A 7 -3.33 7.48 -4.38
C ARG A 7 -2.45 8.73 -4.39
N GLU A 8 -2.98 9.85 -4.85
CA GLU A 8 -2.27 11.15 -4.83
C GLU A 8 -1.92 11.61 -3.41
N ALA A 9 -2.86 11.49 -2.47
CA ALA A 9 -2.64 11.82 -1.07
C ALA A 9 -1.55 10.94 -0.45
N MET A 10 -1.56 9.63 -0.73
CA MET A 10 -0.53 8.69 -0.28
C MET A 10 0.86 9.09 -0.79
N VAL A 11 1.00 9.37 -2.09
CA VAL A 11 2.28 9.80 -2.68
C VAL A 11 2.78 11.10 -2.06
N ARG A 12 1.89 12.09 -1.85
CA ARG A 12 2.26 13.36 -1.21
C ARG A 12 2.73 13.16 0.23
N LEU A 13 2.05 12.32 1.00
CA LEU A 13 2.43 12.01 2.38
C LEU A 13 3.74 11.22 2.46
N ALA A 14 3.91 10.22 1.61
CA ALA A 14 5.14 9.43 1.50
C ALA A 14 6.35 10.33 1.18
N LYS A 15 6.20 11.25 0.23
CA LYS A 15 7.21 12.26 -0.07
C LYS A 15 7.49 13.14 1.15
N SER A 16 6.46 13.60 1.85
CA SER A 16 6.60 14.40 3.07
C SER A 16 7.37 13.67 4.19
N LEU A 17 7.18 12.37 4.32
CA LEU A 17 7.90 11.53 5.29
C LEU A 17 9.36 11.34 4.90
N PHE A 18 9.60 11.10 3.60
CA PHE A 18 10.94 10.99 3.03
C PHE A 18 11.74 12.30 3.18
N ASP A 19 11.15 13.44 2.82
CA ASP A 19 11.78 14.76 2.90
C ASP A 19 12.14 15.16 4.35
N ARG A 20 11.45 14.58 5.34
CA ARG A 20 11.74 14.77 6.77
C ARG A 20 12.71 13.74 7.36
N GLY A 21 13.19 12.79 6.55
CA GLY A 21 14.15 11.76 6.96
C GLY A 21 13.55 10.59 7.75
N TYR A 22 12.22 10.44 7.79
CA TYR A 22 11.56 9.33 8.48
C TYR A 22 11.63 7.99 7.72
N SER A 23 12.04 8.01 6.46
CA SER A 23 12.35 6.82 5.67
C SER A 23 13.68 7.03 4.97
N VAL A 24 14.62 6.13 5.24
CA VAL A 24 15.95 6.09 4.63
C VAL A 24 16.02 4.89 3.68
N GLY A 25 16.22 5.16 2.40
CA GLY A 25 16.37 4.13 1.36
C GLY A 25 15.05 3.53 0.85
N SER A 26 15.05 2.24 0.54
CA SER A 26 13.88 1.48 0.09
C SER A 26 13.12 0.79 1.24
N SER A 27 13.46 1.13 2.50
CA SER A 27 12.85 0.54 3.68
C SER A 27 11.67 1.38 4.17
N GLY A 28 10.49 0.76 4.18
CA GLY A 28 9.24 1.37 4.63
C GLY A 28 8.13 1.18 3.61
N ASN A 29 7.07 0.47 4.00
CA ASN A 29 5.83 0.42 3.25
C ASN A 29 4.79 1.30 3.95
N ILE A 30 4.02 2.05 3.18
CA ILE A 30 2.84 2.76 3.68
C ILE A 30 1.62 2.10 3.08
N SER A 31 0.61 1.85 3.91
CA SER A 31 -0.70 1.37 3.49
C SER A 31 -1.79 2.36 3.89
N MET A 32 -2.88 2.38 3.12
CA MET A 32 -4.05 3.20 3.39
C MET A 32 -5.31 2.42 3.06
N ALA A 33 -6.21 2.32 4.03
CA ALA A 33 -7.51 1.71 3.85
C ALA A 33 -8.40 2.58 2.94
N VAL A 34 -9.10 1.92 2.02
CA VAL A 34 -10.11 2.52 1.13
C VAL A 34 -11.40 1.70 1.25
N GLU A 35 -12.52 2.23 0.73
CA GLU A 35 -13.84 1.59 0.88
C GLU A 35 -13.88 0.14 0.37
N ASP A 36 -13.11 -0.19 -0.66
CA ASP A 36 -13.11 -1.49 -1.33
C ASP A 36 -11.80 -2.28 -1.18
N GLY A 37 -10.95 -1.91 -0.20
CA GLY A 37 -9.74 -2.65 0.10
C GLY A 37 -8.60 -1.80 0.67
N LEU A 38 -7.37 -2.07 0.20
CA LEU A 38 -6.15 -1.47 0.73
C LEU A 38 -5.26 -0.98 -0.40
N LEU A 39 -4.79 0.26 -0.31
CA LEU A 39 -3.68 0.74 -1.13
C LEU A 39 -2.37 0.53 -0.38
N ILE A 40 -1.34 0.05 -1.06
CA ILE A 40 -0.01 -0.18 -0.49
C ILE A 40 1.08 0.23 -1.47
N THR A 41 2.15 0.83 -0.95
CA THR A 41 3.34 1.13 -1.75
C THR A 41 3.96 -0.15 -2.31
N PRO A 42 4.37 -0.19 -3.60
CA PRO A 42 4.99 -1.37 -4.18
C PRO A 42 6.34 -1.68 -3.53
N THR A 43 6.71 -2.95 -3.47
CA THR A 43 7.94 -3.41 -2.80
C THR A 43 9.18 -2.81 -3.44
N ASN A 44 10.17 -2.47 -2.61
CA ASN A 44 11.44 -1.89 -3.04
C ASN A 44 11.29 -0.54 -3.76
N SER A 45 10.26 0.24 -3.41
CA SER A 45 10.07 1.59 -3.94
C SER A 45 10.59 2.62 -2.96
N CYS A 46 11.29 3.63 -3.47
CA CYS A 46 11.67 4.79 -2.67
C CYS A 46 10.44 5.68 -2.43
N LEU A 47 10.08 5.91 -1.16
CA LEU A 47 8.92 6.73 -0.78
C LEU A 47 8.99 8.17 -1.34
N GLY A 48 10.18 8.67 -1.64
CA GLY A 48 10.39 9.99 -2.25
C GLY A 48 10.04 10.10 -3.75
N PHE A 49 9.89 8.97 -4.46
CA PHE A 49 9.71 8.93 -5.92
C PHE A 49 8.55 8.00 -6.35
N LEU A 50 7.48 7.95 -5.55
CA LEU A 50 6.32 7.13 -5.86
C LEU A 50 5.50 7.73 -7.01
N ASP A 51 4.98 6.84 -7.85
CA ASP A 51 4.00 7.15 -8.89
C ASP A 51 2.61 6.69 -8.42
N PRO A 52 1.59 7.59 -8.35
CA PRO A 52 0.23 7.24 -7.95
C PRO A 52 -0.38 6.07 -8.75
N ALA A 53 -0.05 5.96 -10.04
CA ALA A 53 -0.52 4.90 -10.92
C ALA A 53 0.14 3.55 -10.60
N ARG A 54 1.30 3.55 -9.95
CA ARG A 54 2.04 2.35 -9.55
C ARG A 54 1.73 1.89 -8.13
N ILE A 55 0.93 2.62 -7.36
CA ILE A 55 0.49 2.15 -6.04
C ILE A 55 -0.28 0.83 -6.19
N SER A 56 0.07 -0.18 -5.40
CA SER A 56 -0.59 -1.48 -5.44
C SER A 56 -1.94 -1.40 -4.72
N LYS A 57 -2.95 -2.07 -5.24
CA LYS A 57 -4.27 -2.21 -4.62
C LYS A 57 -4.52 -3.66 -4.28
N LEU A 58 -4.93 -3.90 -3.04
CA LEU A 58 -5.47 -5.16 -2.56
C LEU A 58 -6.98 -5.01 -2.38
N ASP A 59 -7.74 -6.06 -2.67
CA ASP A 59 -9.15 -6.13 -2.28
C ASP A 59 -9.32 -6.44 -0.78
N VAL A 60 -10.57 -6.49 -0.33
CA VAL A 60 -10.92 -6.83 1.07
C VAL A 60 -10.46 -8.23 1.52
N GLN A 61 -10.07 -9.10 0.59
CA GLN A 61 -9.51 -10.43 0.86
C GLN A 61 -7.98 -10.44 0.81
N GLY A 62 -7.34 -9.27 0.67
CA GLY A 62 -5.89 -9.15 0.58
C GLY A 62 -5.32 -9.57 -0.78
N ARG A 63 -6.15 -9.75 -1.81
CA ARG A 63 -5.69 -10.14 -3.15
C ARG A 63 -5.29 -8.91 -3.95
N HIS A 64 -4.14 -8.98 -4.61
CA HIS A 64 -3.68 -7.90 -5.48
C HIS A 64 -4.58 -7.78 -6.72
N VAL A 65 -5.23 -6.63 -6.86
CA VAL A 65 -6.19 -6.34 -7.94
C VAL A 65 -5.66 -5.36 -8.98
N GLY A 66 -4.53 -4.68 -8.72
CA GLY A 66 -3.90 -3.82 -9.72
C GLY A 66 -2.87 -2.84 -9.18
N GLY A 67 -2.08 -2.25 -10.09
CA GLY A 67 -0.98 -1.35 -9.76
C GLY A 67 0.39 -2.01 -9.89
N GLY A 68 1.40 -1.45 -9.21
CA GLY A 68 2.76 -2.00 -9.18
C GLY A 68 2.81 -3.34 -8.45
N ARG A 69 3.89 -4.11 -8.64
CA ARG A 69 4.08 -5.37 -7.91
C ARG A 69 4.35 -5.08 -6.43
N CYS A 70 3.43 -5.50 -5.57
CA CYS A 70 3.68 -5.68 -4.14
C CYS A 70 3.96 -7.16 -3.86
N HIS A 71 4.97 -7.44 -3.03
CA HIS A 71 5.14 -8.77 -2.45
C HIS A 71 4.02 -8.97 -1.43
N VAL A 72 2.94 -9.63 -1.84
CA VAL A 72 1.90 -10.10 -0.92
C VAL A 72 2.37 -11.40 -0.29
N ASN A 73 2.54 -11.38 1.02
CA ASN A 73 2.90 -12.54 1.79
C ASN A 73 1.69 -13.52 1.77
N PRO A 74 1.87 -14.79 1.36
CA PRO A 74 0.75 -15.70 1.10
C PRO A 74 -0.03 -16.11 2.36
N ASP A 75 0.55 -15.91 3.54
CA ASP A 75 -0.05 -16.06 4.88
C ASP A 75 -1.08 -14.97 5.23
N MET A 76 -1.01 -13.79 4.60
CA MET A 76 -2.04 -12.75 4.73
C MET A 76 -3.37 -13.12 4.04
N ARG A 77 -3.46 -14.27 3.38
CA ARG A 77 -4.67 -14.76 2.69
C ARG A 77 -5.68 -15.42 3.62
N SER A 78 -5.40 -15.53 4.92
CA SER A 78 -6.21 -16.32 5.84
C SER A 78 -6.29 -15.78 7.27
N SER A 79 -6.59 -14.49 7.45
CA SER A 79 -7.37 -14.09 8.63
C SER A 79 -8.86 -14.11 8.27
N GLY A 80 -9.32 -15.26 7.79
CA GLY A 80 -10.72 -15.64 7.96
C GLY A 80 -10.93 -15.83 9.45
N VAL A 81 -11.90 -15.12 9.99
CA VAL A 81 -12.50 -15.45 11.28
C VAL A 81 -13.06 -16.87 11.18
N ASP A 82 -12.29 -17.86 11.61
CA ASP A 82 -12.79 -19.20 11.97
C ASP A 82 -11.74 -19.86 12.88
N GLY A 83 -11.76 -19.45 14.14
CA GLY A 83 -11.27 -20.30 15.23
C GLY A 83 -12.41 -21.22 15.67
N PRO A 84 -12.20 -22.53 15.84
CA PRO A 84 -13.23 -23.39 16.39
C PRO A 84 -13.48 -23.03 17.86
N ALA A 85 -14.72 -23.23 18.29
CA ALA A 85 -15.21 -23.09 19.65
C ALA A 85 -14.39 -23.87 20.69
#